data_AF-A0A6N7EDG9-F1
#
_entry.id   AF-A0A6N7EDG9-F1
#
_cell.length_a   1.000
_cell.length_b   1.000
_cell.length_c   1.000
_cell.angle_alpha   90.00
_cell.angle_beta   90.00
_cell.angle_gamma   90.00
#
_symmetry.space_group_name_H-M   'P 1'
#
loop_
_entity.id
_entity.type
_entity.pdbx_description
1 polymer ?
#
loop_
_entity_poly.entity_id
_entity_poly.type
_entity_poly.pdbx_seq_one_letter_code
_entity_poly.pdbx_strand_id
1 'polypeptide(L)'
;MFERWESFHQEGRKVGALWRRFDDGVLSSRIAFPLGDGQTYRAESVITFQADGASWASASYRQEPGDVASALARTAAGLGEDSLPSFGEFMLVLDLIASGGEAVEFQRLDDADPAARPARAVLTWQGTEKVGLADGPRECRRLDLLVDGERAGSHWADAGGVVKSEWAGAVSYPEATADDALAGLPPEIADFVRNGFGG
;
A
#
# COMPACT_ATOMS: atom_id res chain seq x y z
N MET A 1 11.84 9.42 -6.52
CA MET A 1 10.48 10.01 -6.60
C MET A 1 9.65 9.15 -7.52
N PHE A 2 8.42 8.81 -7.13
CA PHE A 2 7.48 8.11 -8.00
C PHE A 2 6.05 8.55 -7.73
N GLU A 3 5.19 8.36 -8.73
CA GLU A 3 3.74 8.40 -8.60
C GLU A 3 3.19 7.15 -9.27
N ARG A 4 2.16 6.57 -8.66
CA ARG A 4 1.58 5.30 -9.10
C ARG A 4 0.08 5.31 -8.92
N TRP A 5 -0.61 4.97 -10.00
CA TRP A 5 -2.05 4.80 -10.06
C TRP A 5 -2.37 3.33 -10.25
N GLU A 6 -3.34 2.83 -9.50
CA GLU A 6 -3.72 1.42 -9.52
C GLU A 6 -5.24 1.28 -9.58
N SER A 7 -5.72 0.38 -10.43
CA SER A 7 -7.09 -0.10 -10.34
C SER A 7 -7.20 -1.09 -9.18
N PHE A 8 -8.27 -1.00 -8.39
CA PHE A 8 -8.53 -1.86 -7.25
C PHE A 8 -9.74 -2.76 -7.52
N HIS A 9 -9.56 -4.05 -7.31
CA HIS A 9 -10.48 -5.10 -7.73
C HIS A 9 -10.87 -5.99 -6.56
N GLN A 10 -12.14 -6.37 -6.52
CA GLN A 10 -12.69 -7.40 -5.64
C GLN A 10 -13.49 -8.37 -6.50
N GLU A 11 -13.32 -9.67 -6.24
CA GLU A 11 -13.98 -10.73 -7.02
C GLU A 11 -13.78 -10.60 -8.54
N GLY A 12 -12.60 -10.15 -8.96
CA GLY A 12 -12.23 -9.95 -10.37
C GLY A 12 -12.89 -8.74 -11.05
N ARG A 13 -13.56 -7.87 -10.30
CA ARG A 13 -14.18 -6.65 -10.82
C ARG A 13 -13.47 -5.43 -10.29
N LYS A 14 -13.20 -4.45 -11.16
CA LYS A 14 -12.74 -3.12 -10.76
C LYS A 14 -13.84 -2.43 -9.96
N VAL A 15 -13.56 -2.13 -8.70
CA VAL A 15 -14.50 -1.49 -7.76
C VAL A 15 -13.93 -0.20 -7.16
N GLY A 16 -12.63 0.02 -7.27
CA GLY A 16 -11.98 1.18 -6.67
C GLY A 16 -10.67 1.54 -7.35
N ALA A 17 -9.93 2.41 -6.66
CA ALA A 17 -8.58 2.78 -7.06
C ALA A 17 -7.69 3.00 -5.85
N LEU A 18 -6.40 2.90 -6.11
CA LEU A 18 -5.33 3.17 -5.17
C LEU A 18 -4.32 4.09 -5.84
N TRP A 19 -3.93 5.13 -5.14
CA TRP A 19 -2.90 6.06 -5.55
C TRP A 19 -1.80 6.10 -4.51
N ARG A 20 -0.55 6.14 -4.99
CA ARG A 20 0.64 6.30 -4.15
C ARG A 20 1.58 7.30 -4.78
N ARG A 21 2.13 8.20 -3.97
CA ARG A 21 3.19 9.12 -4.40
C ARG A 21 4.26 9.18 -3.33
N PHE A 22 5.51 9.00 -3.75
CA PHE A 22 6.67 9.27 -2.92
C PHE A 22 7.46 10.44 -3.51
N ASP A 23 7.47 11.55 -2.78
CA ASP A 23 8.11 12.79 -3.18
C ASP A 23 8.65 13.54 -1.96
N ASP A 24 9.84 14.12 -2.09
CA ASP A 24 10.54 14.87 -1.02
C ASP A 24 10.51 14.18 0.37
N GLY A 25 10.75 12.86 0.39
CA GLY A 25 10.73 12.07 1.63
C GLY A 25 9.33 11.81 2.19
N VAL A 26 8.26 12.14 1.48
CA VAL A 26 6.88 11.90 1.91
C VAL A 26 6.22 10.85 1.04
N LEU A 27 5.73 9.77 1.65
CA LEU A 27 4.82 8.81 1.02
C LEU A 27 3.38 9.20 1.34
N SER A 28 2.61 9.54 0.30
CA SER A 28 1.16 9.68 0.38
C SER A 28 0.50 8.49 -0.30
N SER A 29 -0.50 7.90 0.35
CA SER A 29 -1.29 6.80 -0.18
C SER A 29 -2.77 7.07 0.02
N ARG A 30 -3.59 6.78 -1.00
CA ARG A 30 -5.05 6.91 -0.94
C ARG A 30 -5.71 5.71 -1.57
N ILE A 31 -6.75 5.21 -0.93
CA ILE A 31 -7.55 4.11 -1.47
C ILE A 31 -9.03 4.41 -1.26
N ALA A 32 -9.84 4.08 -2.27
CA ALA A 32 -11.28 4.08 -2.11
C ALA A 32 -11.98 3.00 -2.92
N PHE A 33 -13.00 2.38 -2.33
CA PHE A 33 -13.85 1.35 -2.92
C PHE A 33 -15.20 1.28 -2.18
N PRO A 34 -16.29 0.82 -2.82
CA PRO A 34 -17.59 0.68 -2.18
C PRO A 34 -17.58 -0.42 -1.13
N LEU A 35 -18.33 -0.19 -0.04
CA LEU A 35 -18.72 -1.20 0.93
C LEU A 35 -20.08 -1.78 0.51
N GLY A 36 -20.32 -3.05 0.85
CA GLY A 36 -21.53 -3.78 0.44
C GLY A 36 -22.86 -3.22 0.99
N ASP A 37 -22.81 -2.23 1.88
CA ASP A 37 -23.93 -1.54 2.52
C ASP A 37 -24.25 -0.17 1.88
N GLY A 38 -23.60 0.15 0.75
CA GLY A 38 -23.77 1.43 0.06
C GLY A 38 -22.90 2.56 0.61
N GLN A 39 -22.08 2.31 1.64
CA GLN A 39 -21.02 3.23 2.05
C GLN A 39 -19.81 3.11 1.12
N THR A 40 -18.88 4.05 1.21
CA THR A 40 -17.59 3.99 0.50
C THR A 40 -16.48 4.01 1.51
N TYR A 41 -15.63 2.97 1.47
CA TYR A 41 -14.38 2.96 2.18
C TYR A 41 -13.43 3.95 1.53
N ARG A 42 -12.81 4.81 2.34
CA ARG A 42 -11.85 5.83 1.96
C ARG A 42 -10.76 5.84 3.01
N ALA A 43 -9.51 5.70 2.62
CA ALA A 43 -8.38 5.86 3.52
C ALA A 43 -7.27 6.69 2.88
N GLU A 44 -6.63 7.52 3.70
CA GLU A 44 -5.47 8.32 3.35
C GLU A 44 -4.38 8.11 4.41
N SER A 45 -3.17 7.80 3.96
CA SER A 45 -1.97 7.71 4.80
C SER A 45 -0.91 8.66 4.26
N VAL A 46 -0.25 9.39 5.16
CA VAL A 46 0.89 10.26 4.86
C VAL A 46 2.01 9.91 5.82
N ILE A 47 3.15 9.48 5.29
CA ILE A 47 4.33 9.07 6.07
C ILE A 47 5.50 9.94 5.64
N THR A 48 6.08 10.66 6.58
CA THR A 48 7.30 11.46 6.36
C THR A 48 8.50 10.65 6.80
N PHE A 49 9.42 10.38 5.86
CA PHE A 49 10.67 9.68 6.08
C PHE A 49 11.75 10.61 6.63
N GLN A 50 12.72 10.04 7.33
CA GLN A 50 13.92 10.77 7.73
C GLN A 50 14.83 11.01 6.52
N ALA A 51 15.76 11.94 6.63
CA ALA A 51 16.67 12.30 5.53
C ALA A 51 17.59 11.15 5.09
N ASP A 52 17.79 10.15 5.94
CA ASP A 52 18.53 8.93 5.60
C ASP A 52 17.74 7.98 4.68
N GLY A 53 16.43 8.19 4.52
CA GLY A 53 15.53 7.33 3.76
C GLY A 53 15.33 5.92 4.34
N ALA A 54 15.97 5.61 5.47
CA ALA A 54 15.99 4.28 6.09
C ALA A 54 14.92 4.14 7.18
N SER A 55 14.53 5.25 7.81
CA SER A 55 13.48 5.26 8.83
C SER A 55 12.51 6.42 8.60
N TRP A 56 11.49 6.52 9.44
CA TRP A 56 10.44 7.53 9.33
C TRP A 56 10.36 8.42 10.57
N ALA A 57 9.86 9.64 10.37
CA ALA A 57 9.75 10.67 11.38
C ALA A 57 8.32 10.76 11.94
N SER A 58 7.33 10.79 11.06
CA SER A 58 5.92 10.92 11.43
C SER A 58 5.01 10.23 10.41
N ALA A 59 3.80 9.89 10.87
CA ALA A 59 2.74 9.35 10.06
C ALA A 59 1.40 9.93 10.48
N SER A 60 0.50 10.12 9.52
CA SER A 60 -0.91 10.39 9.77
C SER A 60 -1.77 9.49 8.92
N TYR A 61 -2.85 8.99 9.49
CA TYR A 61 -3.82 8.13 8.84
C TYR A 61 -5.23 8.64 9.11
N ARG A 62 -6.08 8.57 8.10
CA ARG A 62 -7.52 8.79 8.23
C ARG A 62 -8.27 7.76 7.42
N GLN A 63 -9.39 7.29 7.96
CA GLN A 63 -10.28 6.35 7.30
C GLN A 63 -11.75 6.69 7.59
N GLU A 64 -12.56 6.59 6.54
CA GLU A 64 -14.02 6.59 6.61
C GLU A 64 -14.57 5.37 5.86
N PRO A 65 -15.67 4.74 6.30
CA PRO A 65 -16.39 5.01 7.55
C PRO A 65 -15.60 4.56 8.81
N GLY A 66 -16.10 4.95 9.98
CA GLY A 66 -15.53 4.62 11.29
C GLY A 66 -14.82 5.77 11.99
N ASP A 67 -14.72 6.95 11.34
CA ASP A 67 -14.11 8.17 11.87
C ASP A 67 -12.73 7.93 12.51
N VAL A 68 -11.97 7.01 11.92
CA VAL A 68 -10.64 6.66 12.41
C VAL A 68 -9.67 7.72 11.92
N ALA A 69 -8.98 8.36 12.85
CA ALA A 69 -7.90 9.28 12.56
C ALA A 69 -6.78 9.08 13.56
N SER A 70 -5.56 9.01 13.06
CA SER A 70 -4.36 8.84 13.88
C SER A 70 -3.24 9.73 13.34
N ALA A 71 -2.43 10.25 14.25
CA ALA A 71 -1.25 11.03 13.91
C ALA A 71 -0.19 10.77 14.96
N LEU A 72 1.03 10.50 14.51
CA LEU A 72 2.04 9.92 15.37
C LEU A 72 3.44 10.38 14.92
N ALA A 73 4.31 10.67 15.88
CA ALA A 73 5.74 10.91 15.65
C ALA A 73 6.53 9.76 16.28
N ARG A 74 7.37 9.09 15.47
CA ARG A 74 8.02 7.82 15.83
C ARG A 74 8.73 7.87 17.18
N THR A 75 9.64 8.84 17.33
CA THR A 75 10.46 9.00 18.54
C THR A 75 9.63 9.37 19.76
N ALA A 76 8.63 10.24 19.61
CA ALA A 76 7.75 10.64 20.71
C ALA A 76 6.86 9.48 21.20
N ALA A 77 6.50 8.57 20.29
CA ALA A 77 5.77 7.34 20.60
C ALA A 77 6.68 6.21 21.13
N GLY A 78 8.00 6.43 21.23
CA GLY A 78 8.95 5.41 21.71
C GLY A 78 9.11 4.22 20.76
N LEU A 79 8.83 4.40 19.47
CA LEU A 79 8.89 3.33 18.47
C LEU A 79 10.31 3.14 17.92
N GLY A 80 10.67 1.87 17.67
CA GLY A 80 11.97 1.47 17.13
C GLY A 80 12.23 2.00 15.71
N GLU A 81 13.51 2.03 15.32
CA GLU A 81 13.93 2.42 13.95
C GLU A 81 13.48 1.42 12.89
N ASP A 82 13.29 0.16 13.30
CA ASP A 82 12.79 -0.96 12.52
C ASP A 82 11.26 -1.01 12.44
N SER A 83 10.55 -0.03 13.02
CA SER A 83 9.10 0.07 12.89
C SER A 83 8.68 0.79 11.62
N LEU A 84 7.50 0.45 11.09
CA LEU A 84 6.95 1.10 9.89
C LEU A 84 5.41 1.04 9.91
N PRO A 85 4.71 2.15 9.61
CA PRO A 85 3.28 2.12 9.33
C PRO A 85 2.97 1.20 8.15
N SER A 86 1.82 0.54 8.17
CA SER A 86 1.51 -0.50 7.17
C SER A 86 1.49 0.01 5.74
N PHE A 87 1.05 1.26 5.50
CA PHE A 87 1.12 1.87 4.16
C PHE A 87 2.56 2.11 3.68
N GLY A 88 3.51 2.26 4.62
CA GLY A 88 4.94 2.44 4.34
C GLY A 88 5.62 1.19 3.79
N GLU A 89 5.05 0.01 4.04
CA GLU A 89 5.57 -1.28 3.60
C GLU A 89 5.87 -1.33 2.10
N PHE A 90 5.08 -0.62 1.29
CA PHE A 90 5.30 -0.57 -0.16
C PHE A 90 6.70 -0.05 -0.52
N MET A 91 7.32 0.79 0.31
CA MET A 91 8.70 1.23 0.12
C MET A 91 9.71 0.08 0.28
N LEU A 92 9.49 -0.82 1.24
CA LEU A 92 10.31 -2.01 1.43
C LEU A 92 10.16 -3.01 0.28
N VAL A 93 8.97 -3.12 -0.30
CA VAL A 93 8.74 -3.91 -1.53
C VAL A 93 9.58 -3.37 -2.69
N LEU A 94 9.56 -2.06 -2.91
CA LEU A 94 10.35 -1.43 -3.96
C LEU A 94 11.86 -1.59 -3.72
N ASP A 95 12.31 -1.44 -2.47
CA ASP A 95 13.72 -1.60 -2.10
C ASP A 95 14.21 -3.05 -2.28
N LEU A 96 13.44 -4.06 -1.88
CA LEU A 96 13.79 -5.46 -2.12
C LEU A 96 13.90 -5.79 -3.61
N ILE A 97 13.00 -5.25 -4.44
CA ILE A 97 13.05 -5.41 -5.90
C ILE A 97 14.32 -4.77 -6.47
N ALA A 98 14.64 -3.55 -6.03
CA ALA A 98 15.78 -2.79 -6.55
C ALA A 98 17.13 -3.37 -6.08
N SER A 99 17.24 -3.78 -4.82
CA SER A 99 18.47 -4.30 -4.22
C SER A 99 18.75 -5.76 -4.59
N GLY A 100 17.72 -6.52 -4.97
CA GLY A 100 17.82 -7.98 -5.11
C GLY A 100 17.97 -8.70 -3.77
N GLY A 101 17.61 -8.05 -2.66
CA GLY A 101 17.59 -8.67 -1.34
C GLY A 101 16.59 -9.83 -1.27
N GLU A 102 16.88 -10.82 -0.41
CA GLU A 102 16.04 -12.03 -0.29
C GLU A 102 14.82 -11.81 0.63
N ALA A 103 15.00 -11.03 1.70
CA ALA A 103 13.95 -10.71 2.65
C ALA A 103 14.28 -9.45 3.47
N VAL A 104 13.26 -8.84 4.07
CA VAL A 104 13.41 -7.78 5.08
C VAL A 104 12.45 -8.04 6.23
N GLU A 105 12.95 -7.94 7.46
CA GLU A 105 12.14 -8.01 8.68
C GLU A 105 11.94 -6.61 9.26
N PHE A 106 10.76 -6.34 9.81
CA PHE A 106 10.42 -5.05 10.42
C PHE A 106 9.29 -5.20 11.45
N GLN A 107 9.01 -4.15 12.21
CA GLN A 107 7.87 -4.06 13.12
C GLN A 107 6.74 -3.27 12.43
N ARG A 108 5.66 -3.93 12.05
CA ARG A 108 4.53 -3.31 11.35
C ARG A 108 3.58 -2.67 12.36
N LEU A 109 3.25 -1.40 12.15
CA LEU A 109 2.22 -0.68 12.90
C LEU A 109 0.87 -0.82 12.20
N ASP A 110 -0.19 -0.87 12.99
CA ASP A 110 -1.54 -0.66 12.49
C ASP A 110 -1.78 0.86 12.37
N ASP A 111 -2.02 1.35 11.16
CA ASP A 111 -2.30 2.76 10.91
C ASP A 111 -3.60 3.22 11.60
N ALA A 112 -4.57 2.32 11.76
CA ALA A 112 -5.86 2.60 12.40
C ALA A 112 -5.78 2.60 13.93
N ASP A 113 -4.84 1.85 14.51
CA ASP A 113 -4.58 1.78 15.95
C ASP A 113 -3.07 1.80 16.24
N PRO A 114 -2.42 2.98 16.20
CA PRO A 114 -0.99 3.08 16.46
C PRO A 114 -0.61 2.84 17.93
N ALA A 115 -1.59 2.72 18.84
CA ALA A 115 -1.34 2.35 20.23
C ALA A 115 -1.24 0.84 20.42
N ALA A 116 -1.72 0.06 19.44
CA ALA A 116 -1.51 -1.39 19.42
C ALA A 116 -0.03 -1.73 19.39
N ARG A 117 0.32 -2.89 19.94
CA ARG A 117 1.68 -3.39 19.89
C ARG A 117 2.08 -3.62 18.41
N PRO A 118 3.24 -3.11 17.96
CA PRO A 118 3.75 -3.42 16.63
C PRO A 118 3.86 -4.94 16.42
N ALA A 119 3.38 -5.43 15.29
CA ALA A 119 3.44 -6.83 14.90
C ALA A 119 4.77 -7.14 14.20
N ARG A 120 5.30 -8.36 14.37
CA ARG A 120 6.49 -8.75 13.61
C ARG A 120 6.09 -8.98 12.16
N ALA A 121 6.79 -8.37 11.22
CA ALA A 121 6.53 -8.54 9.80
C ALA A 121 7.79 -8.95 9.03
N VAL A 122 7.58 -9.73 7.97
CA VAL A 122 8.63 -10.16 7.03
C VAL A 122 8.09 -10.04 5.61
N LEU A 123 8.81 -9.33 4.75
CA LEU A 123 8.66 -9.43 3.31
C LEU A 123 9.71 -10.40 2.79
N THR A 124 9.29 -11.41 2.04
CA THR A 124 10.20 -12.46 1.55
C THR A 124 9.80 -12.98 0.18
N TRP A 125 10.80 -13.21 -0.68
CA TRP A 125 10.58 -13.77 -1.99
C TRP A 125 10.13 -15.23 -1.94
N GLN A 126 9.26 -15.57 -2.87
CA GLN A 126 8.75 -16.89 -3.16
C GLN A 126 9.16 -17.31 -4.58
N GLY A 127 8.59 -18.42 -5.04
CA GLY A 127 8.78 -18.92 -6.39
C GLY A 127 8.30 -17.97 -7.49
N THR A 128 8.61 -18.36 -8.74
CA THR A 128 8.06 -17.71 -9.93
C THR A 128 6.71 -18.31 -10.28
N GLU A 129 5.76 -17.46 -10.63
CA GLU A 129 4.39 -17.81 -10.98
C GLU A 129 3.95 -17.06 -12.24
N LYS A 130 3.11 -17.70 -13.04
CA LYS A 130 2.50 -17.09 -14.21
C LYS A 130 1.26 -16.29 -13.80
N VAL A 131 1.34 -14.98 -13.88
CA VAL A 131 0.27 -14.04 -13.52
C VAL A 131 -0.48 -13.61 -14.77
N GLY A 132 -1.80 -13.76 -14.79
CA GLY A 132 -2.65 -13.19 -15.84
C GLY A 132 -2.82 -11.69 -15.66
N LEU A 133 -2.37 -10.89 -16.63
CA LEU A 133 -2.56 -9.44 -16.71
C LEU A 133 -3.42 -9.09 -17.94
N ALA A 134 -3.89 -7.85 -18.02
CA ALA A 134 -4.75 -7.38 -19.10
C ALA A 134 -4.07 -7.45 -20.48
N ASP A 135 -2.75 -7.26 -20.53
CA ASP A 135 -1.93 -7.33 -21.75
C ASP A 135 -1.37 -8.74 -22.02
N GLY A 136 -1.69 -9.71 -21.15
CA GLY A 136 -1.33 -11.10 -21.30
C GLY A 136 -0.62 -11.68 -20.07
N PRO A 137 -0.41 -13.00 -20.02
CA PRO A 137 0.27 -13.63 -18.89
C PRO A 137 1.76 -13.28 -18.82
N ARG A 138 2.28 -13.04 -17.61
CA ARG A 138 3.71 -12.79 -17.36
C ARG A 138 4.26 -13.69 -16.26
N GLU A 139 5.51 -14.12 -16.42
CA GLU A 139 6.25 -14.80 -15.35
C GLU A 139 6.73 -13.78 -14.33
N CYS A 140 6.28 -13.90 -13.09
CA CYS A 140 6.56 -12.95 -12.02
C CYS A 140 7.09 -13.71 -10.80
N ARG A 141 8.06 -13.13 -10.09
CA ARG A 141 8.38 -13.60 -8.74
C ARG A 141 7.36 -13.01 -7.77
N ARG A 142 6.95 -13.80 -6.79
CA ARG A 142 6.01 -13.36 -5.74
C ARG A 142 6.81 -12.97 -4.48
N LEU A 143 6.51 -11.82 -3.86
CA LEU A 143 6.86 -11.53 -2.47
C LEU A 143 5.62 -11.75 -1.62
N ASP A 144 5.80 -12.43 -0.49
CA ASP A 144 4.77 -12.52 0.54
C ASP A 144 5.11 -11.57 1.69
N LEU A 145 4.10 -10.84 2.15
CA LEU A 145 4.10 -10.18 3.45
C LEU A 145 3.54 -11.16 4.48
N LEU A 146 4.37 -11.52 5.45
CA LEU A 146 3.96 -12.28 6.63
C LEU A 146 3.89 -11.34 7.83
N VAL A 147 2.78 -11.33 8.56
CA VAL A 147 2.59 -10.60 9.82
C VAL A 147 2.28 -11.61 10.91
N ASP A 148 3.13 -11.66 11.94
CA ASP A 148 3.13 -12.67 13.01
C ASP A 148 3.06 -14.13 12.48
N GLY A 149 3.67 -14.36 11.30
CA GLY A 149 3.73 -15.65 10.63
C GLY A 149 2.55 -15.95 9.68
N GLU A 150 1.54 -15.09 9.63
CA GLU A 150 0.39 -15.23 8.74
C GLU A 150 0.53 -14.37 7.49
N ARG A 151 0.11 -14.88 6.32
CA ARG A 151 0.18 -14.10 5.08
C ARG A 151 -0.86 -13.00 5.07
N ALA A 152 -0.40 -11.75 5.16
CA ALA A 152 -1.24 -10.56 5.16
C ALA A 152 -1.37 -9.91 3.76
N GLY A 153 -0.42 -10.19 2.86
CA GLY A 153 -0.47 -9.70 1.48
C GLY A 153 0.56 -10.37 0.58
N SER A 154 0.42 -10.17 -0.73
CA SER A 154 1.38 -10.65 -1.73
C SER A 154 1.59 -9.61 -2.83
N HIS A 155 2.82 -9.51 -3.35
CA HIS A 155 3.17 -8.65 -4.47
C HIS A 155 3.84 -9.49 -5.56
N TRP A 156 3.42 -9.36 -6.80
CA TRP A 156 4.08 -10.01 -7.94
C TRP A 156 4.86 -8.96 -8.70
N ALA A 157 6.11 -9.28 -9.00
CA ALA A 157 7.02 -8.38 -9.70
C ALA A 157 7.75 -9.09 -10.84
N ASP A 158 7.98 -8.34 -11.92
CA ASP A 158 8.88 -8.68 -13.01
C ASP A 158 10.03 -7.64 -13.08
N ALA A 159 10.84 -7.67 -14.14
CA ALA A 159 11.95 -6.72 -14.31
C ALA A 159 11.51 -5.24 -14.37
N GLY A 160 10.23 -4.97 -14.67
CA GLY A 160 9.64 -3.64 -14.66
C GLY A 160 9.08 -3.20 -13.30
N GLY A 161 9.13 -4.06 -12.28
CA GLY A 161 8.64 -3.78 -10.93
C GLY A 161 7.35 -4.53 -10.60
N VAL A 162 6.63 -4.06 -9.59
CA VAL A 162 5.37 -4.70 -9.13
C VAL A 162 4.30 -4.56 -10.23
N VAL A 163 3.72 -5.68 -10.65
CA VAL A 163 2.65 -5.77 -11.66
C VAL A 163 1.28 -6.13 -11.09
N LYS A 164 1.25 -6.65 -9.85
CA LYS A 164 0.03 -7.01 -9.13
C LYS A 164 0.30 -7.00 -7.64
N SER A 165 -0.67 -6.58 -6.84
CA SER A 165 -0.66 -6.76 -5.38
C SER A 165 -1.99 -7.34 -4.91
N GLU A 166 -1.98 -8.10 -3.81
CA GLU A 166 -3.14 -8.76 -3.24
C GLU A 166 -3.16 -8.62 -1.72
N TRP A 167 -4.34 -8.32 -1.17
CA TRP A 167 -4.61 -8.24 0.26
C TRP A 167 -6.00 -8.80 0.55
N ALA A 168 -6.07 -9.91 1.28
CA ALA A 168 -7.32 -10.54 1.72
C ALA A 168 -8.37 -10.72 0.59
N GLY A 169 -7.93 -11.13 -0.60
CA GLY A 169 -8.77 -11.36 -1.78
C GLY A 169 -9.00 -10.13 -2.65
N ALA A 170 -8.68 -8.92 -2.17
CA ALA A 170 -8.65 -7.73 -2.99
C ALA A 170 -7.33 -7.63 -3.75
N VAL A 171 -7.38 -7.14 -4.99
CA VAL A 171 -6.22 -7.10 -5.89
C VAL A 171 -6.07 -5.71 -6.46
N SER A 172 -4.85 -5.21 -6.58
CA SER A 172 -4.56 -4.01 -7.36
C SER A 172 -3.63 -4.28 -8.53
N TYR A 173 -3.85 -3.52 -9.61
CA TYR A 173 -3.05 -3.55 -10.82
C TYR A 173 -2.57 -2.14 -11.15
N PRO A 174 -1.29 -1.95 -11.53
CA PRO A 174 -0.76 -0.66 -11.91
C PRO A 174 -1.32 -0.25 -13.25
N GLU A 175 -1.66 1.02 -13.35
CA GLU A 175 -2.20 1.62 -14.54
C GLU A 175 -1.23 2.68 -15.06
N ALA A 176 -1.23 2.89 -16.38
CA ALA A 176 -0.33 3.86 -16.99
C ALA A 176 -0.68 5.29 -16.61
N THR A 177 -1.96 5.57 -16.39
CA THR A 177 -2.48 6.90 -16.11
C THR A 177 -3.54 6.91 -15.01
N ALA A 178 -3.77 8.09 -14.43
CA ALA A 178 -4.90 8.31 -13.52
C ALA A 178 -6.25 8.01 -14.19
N ASP A 179 -6.40 8.36 -15.47
CA ASP A 179 -7.65 8.13 -16.19
C ASP A 179 -7.95 6.65 -16.36
N ASP A 180 -6.94 5.82 -16.63
CA ASP A 180 -7.08 4.36 -16.70
C ASP A 180 -7.47 3.77 -15.33
N ALA A 181 -6.81 4.21 -14.25
CA ALA A 181 -7.12 3.79 -12.88
C ALA A 181 -8.51 4.22 -12.42
N LEU A 182 -9.03 5.35 -12.91
CA LEU A 182 -10.30 5.92 -12.47
C LEU A 182 -11.46 5.63 -13.44
N ALA A 183 -11.18 5.13 -14.65
CA ALA A 183 -12.19 4.81 -15.65
C ALA A 183 -13.28 3.88 -15.10
N GLY A 184 -14.54 4.29 -15.24
CA GLY A 184 -15.71 3.52 -14.83
C GLY A 184 -16.02 3.54 -13.33
N LEU A 185 -15.25 4.25 -12.52
CA LEU A 185 -15.54 4.41 -11.10
C LEU A 185 -16.58 5.52 -10.85
N PRO A 186 -17.39 5.40 -9.77
CA PRO A 186 -18.23 6.49 -9.31
C PRO A 186 -17.43 7.79 -9.04
N PRO A 187 -18.00 8.98 -9.33
CA PRO A 187 -17.32 10.26 -9.13
C PRO A 187 -16.75 10.44 -7.71
N GLU A 188 -17.50 10.04 -6.69
CA GLU A 188 -17.08 10.18 -5.29
C GLU A 188 -15.80 9.40 -4.94
N ILE A 189 -15.58 8.24 -5.58
CA ILE A 189 -14.36 7.45 -5.42
C ILE A 189 -13.21 8.15 -6.15
N ALA A 190 -13.45 8.56 -7.41
CA ALA A 190 -12.43 9.20 -8.23
C ALA A 190 -11.95 10.53 -7.65
N ASP A 191 -12.88 11.35 -7.14
CA ASP A 191 -12.58 12.63 -6.51
C ASP A 191 -11.79 12.44 -5.21
N PHE A 192 -12.15 11.45 -4.39
CA PHE A 192 -11.39 11.15 -3.19
C PHE A 192 -9.97 10.68 -3.51
N VAL A 193 -9.78 9.75 -4.45
CA VAL A 193 -8.42 9.25 -4.76
C VAL A 193 -7.52 10.39 -5.28
N ARG A 194 -8.08 11.35 -6.05
CA ARG A 194 -7.33 12.52 -6.54
C ARG A 194 -6.98 13.53 -5.46
N ASN A 195 -7.88 13.77 -4.50
CA ASN A 195 -7.79 14.95 -3.63
C ASN A 195 -7.55 14.61 -2.15
N GLY A 196 -7.86 13.39 -1.71
CA GLY A 196 -7.79 12.97 -0.32
C GLY A 196 -8.89 13.61 0.54
N PHE A 197 -8.69 13.64 1.86
CA PHE A 197 -9.66 14.22 2.79
C PHE A 197 -9.56 15.75 2.93
N GLY A 198 -8.50 16.37 2.40
CA GLY A 198 -8.24 17.81 2.49
C GLY A 198 -8.55 18.60 1.21
N GLY A 199 -9.27 17.98 0.25
CA GLY A 199 -9.69 18.59 -1.01
C GLY A 199 -10.71 19.71 -0.86
#